data_AF-A0A3D2FEU7-F1
#
_entry.id   AF-A0A3D2FEU7-F1
#
_cell.length_a   1.000
_cell.length_b   1.000
_cell.length_c   1.000
_cell.angle_alpha   90.00
_cell.angle_beta   90.00
_cell.angle_gamma   90.00
#
_symmetry.space_group_name_H-M   'P 1'
#
loop_
_entity.id
_entity.type
_entity.pdbx_description
1 polymer ?
#
loop_
_entity_poly.entity_id
_entity_poly.type
_entity_poly.pdbx_seq_one_letter_code
_entity_poly.pdbx_strand_id
1 'polypeptide(L)'
;MFTSNPFATLTEVISPAMMQGYIVLMVLLVMGGTILDMLHKKSATYFFENAKKAQKSAKREVGGGEKVAMAVGVLTNEVMTAGEFSNPQRRISHLLMMYGFLMFVVTTAIMIFSPDTTSTLLPQLWHIGALMLAVGGYWFWIVIRVDVSAEGLPWLRFERADLFIVSLLATSTFALIWSYTGGGLGIPFALFILSSTVLFAGVYWSKFAHMFFKPAAAFQKRVIMADGGRENLPPDYDLTDPEVQRKFPDIPTYMGKNPPNMGLCIKAERAKHY
;
A
#
# COMPACT_ATOMS: atom_id res chain seq x y z
N MET A 1 -3.30 -1.67 -30.35
CA MET A 1 -3.46 -1.21 -28.95
C MET A 1 -2.70 -2.12 -27.99
N PHE A 2 -3.19 -3.33 -27.66
CA PHE A 2 -2.62 -4.14 -26.57
C PHE A 2 -1.17 -4.59 -26.77
N THR A 3 -0.70 -4.69 -28.02
CA THR A 3 0.68 -5.07 -28.40
C THR A 3 1.50 -3.90 -28.96
N SER A 4 0.93 -2.69 -28.97
CA SER A 4 1.53 -1.51 -29.59
C SER A 4 1.96 -0.54 -28.49
N ASN A 5 3.17 0.00 -28.55
CA ASN A 5 3.63 1.02 -27.61
C ASN A 5 2.83 2.33 -27.85
N PRO A 6 1.95 2.76 -26.92
CA PRO A 6 1.13 3.96 -27.12
C PRO A 6 1.95 5.27 -27.08
N PHE A 7 3.18 5.23 -26.56
CA PHE A 7 4.08 6.39 -26.49
C PHE A 7 4.86 6.62 -27.79
N ALA A 8 4.94 5.62 -28.68
CA ALA A 8 5.75 5.72 -29.89
C ALA A 8 5.25 6.85 -30.82
N THR A 9 3.93 6.97 -30.99
CA THR A 9 3.31 8.01 -31.82
C THR A 9 3.43 9.42 -31.22
N LEU A 10 3.67 9.53 -29.91
CA LEU A 10 3.91 10.84 -29.28
C LEU A 10 5.24 11.44 -29.69
N THR A 11 6.23 10.64 -30.10
CA THR A 11 7.56 11.13 -30.47
C THR A 11 7.55 12.08 -31.67
N GLU A 12 6.50 12.02 -32.49
CA GLU A 12 6.27 12.93 -33.61
C GLU A 12 5.98 14.38 -33.16
N VAL A 13 5.52 14.57 -31.92
CA VAL A 13 5.06 15.88 -31.41
C VAL A 13 5.73 16.28 -30.09
N ILE A 14 6.04 15.31 -29.22
CA ILE A 14 6.73 15.50 -27.95
C ILE A 14 8.07 14.78 -28.03
N SER A 15 9.17 15.50 -27.83
CA SER A 15 10.49 14.89 -27.87
C SER A 15 10.66 13.82 -26.77
N PRO A 16 11.43 12.74 -27.03
CA PRO A 16 11.76 11.75 -26.00
C PRO A 16 12.33 12.38 -24.72
N ALA A 17 13.16 13.42 -24.86
CA ALA A 17 13.75 14.15 -23.74
C ALA A 17 12.68 14.81 -22.84
N MET A 18 11.61 15.36 -23.41
CA MET A 18 10.50 15.93 -22.63
C MET A 18 9.74 14.84 -21.86
N MET A 19 9.46 13.70 -22.50
CA MET A 19 8.78 12.59 -21.83
C MET A 19 9.62 12.01 -20.69
N GLN A 20 10.92 11.82 -20.92
CA GLN A 20 11.87 11.38 -19.89
C GLN A 20 11.96 12.39 -18.74
N GLY A 21 12.07 13.68 -19.07
CA GLY A 21 12.07 14.77 -18.09
C GLY A 21 10.81 14.80 -17.23
N TYR A 22 9.65 14.55 -17.82
CA TYR A 22 8.38 14.41 -17.07
C TYR A 22 8.44 13.25 -16.07
N ILE A 23 8.93 12.07 -16.46
CA ILE A 23 9.09 10.93 -15.54
C ILE A 23 10.07 11.26 -14.41
N VAL A 24 11.21 11.88 -14.72
CA VAL A 24 12.19 12.31 -13.70
C VAL A 24 11.56 13.30 -12.73
N LEU A 25 10.79 14.27 -13.23
CA LEU A 25 10.06 15.22 -12.40
C LEU A 25 9.06 14.52 -11.48
N MET A 26 8.29 13.54 -11.97
CA MET A 26 7.35 12.77 -11.13
C MET A 26 8.09 12.06 -9.99
N VAL A 27 9.25 11.45 -10.26
CA VAL A 27 10.08 10.81 -9.22
C VAL A 27 10.55 11.82 -8.18
N LEU A 28 11.03 13.00 -8.61
CA LEU A 28 11.44 14.08 -7.70
C LEU A 28 10.27 14.57 -6.83
N LEU A 29 9.08 14.72 -7.40
CA LEU A 29 7.88 15.13 -6.65
C LEU A 29 7.46 14.10 -5.60
N VAL A 30 7.57 12.80 -5.91
CA VAL A 30 7.31 11.73 -4.93
C VAL A 30 8.30 11.79 -3.78
N MET A 31 9.60 11.91 -4.09
CA MET A 31 10.64 12.00 -3.07
C MET A 31 10.44 13.25 -2.19
N GLY A 32 10.26 14.41 -2.82
CA GLY A 32 10.01 15.67 -2.12
C GLY A 32 8.74 15.63 -1.27
N GLY A 33 7.63 15.14 -1.81
CA GLY A 33 6.37 15.00 -1.08
C GLY A 33 6.46 14.05 0.10
N THR A 34 7.19 12.95 -0.04
CA THR A 34 7.43 11.98 1.06
C THR A 34 8.28 12.60 2.16
N ILE A 35 9.35 13.31 1.81
CA ILE A 35 10.22 14.00 2.78
C ILE A 35 9.43 15.08 3.53
N LEU A 36 8.67 15.91 2.81
CA LEU A 36 7.83 16.94 3.43
C LEU A 36 6.78 16.32 4.37
N ASP A 37 6.20 15.17 4.00
CA ASP A 37 5.23 14.47 4.86
C ASP A 37 5.89 14.02 6.17
N MET A 38 7.10 13.46 6.09
CA MET A 38 7.86 13.05 7.28
C MET A 38 8.17 14.22 8.20
N LEU A 39 8.61 15.34 7.62
CA LEU A 39 8.96 16.55 8.37
C LEU A 39 7.72 17.15 9.04
N HIS A 40 6.62 17.26 8.30
CA HIS A 40 5.37 17.81 8.80
C HIS A 40 4.77 16.95 9.93
N LYS A 41 4.74 15.63 9.77
CA LYS A 41 4.18 14.71 10.76
C LYS A 41 5.17 14.34 11.88
N LYS A 42 6.43 14.77 11.79
CA LYS A 42 7.52 14.37 12.69
C LYS A 42 7.63 12.86 12.87
N SER A 43 7.26 12.09 11.84
CA SER A 43 7.17 10.63 11.93
C SER A 43 8.53 9.99 12.20
N ALA A 44 9.59 10.48 11.55
CA ALA A 44 10.95 10.02 11.79
C ALA A 44 11.37 10.23 13.25
N THR A 45 11.15 11.44 13.78
CA THR A 45 11.45 11.77 15.18
C THR A 45 10.72 10.81 16.12
N TYR A 46 9.43 10.60 15.90
CA TYR A 46 8.63 9.65 16.67
C TYR A 46 9.20 8.22 16.63
N PHE A 47 9.52 7.69 15.44
CA PHE A 47 10.05 6.33 15.32
C PHE A 47 11.41 6.17 16.00
N PHE A 48 12.30 7.17 15.89
CA PHE A 48 13.60 7.17 16.57
C PHE A 48 13.47 7.22 18.09
N GLU A 49 12.60 8.08 18.62
CA GLU A 49 12.33 8.16 20.05
C GLU A 49 11.69 6.87 20.58
N ASN A 50 10.72 6.32 19.85
CA ASN A 50 10.08 5.05 20.21
C ASN A 50 11.08 3.89 20.16
N ALA A 51 11.98 3.84 19.18
CA ALA A 51 13.03 2.83 19.11
C ALA A 51 13.98 2.91 20.31
N LYS A 52 14.42 4.12 20.68
CA LYS A 52 15.25 4.34 21.88
C LYS A 52 14.54 3.93 23.16
N LYS A 53 13.24 4.25 23.27
CA LYS A 53 12.41 3.85 24.42
C LYS A 53 12.28 2.33 24.50
N ALA A 54 11.99 1.68 23.38
CA ALA A 54 11.83 0.24 23.32
C ALA A 54 13.15 -0.52 23.63
N GLN A 55 14.28 0.01 23.18
CA GLN A 55 15.60 -0.56 23.50
C GLN A 55 15.86 -0.61 25.01
N LYS A 56 15.37 0.36 25.79
CA LYS A 56 15.50 0.35 27.27
C LYS A 56 14.69 -0.76 27.93
N SER A 57 13.63 -1.25 27.28
CA SER A 57 12.80 -2.35 27.77
C SER A 57 13.23 -3.73 27.26
N ALA A 58 14.21 -3.79 26.35
CA ALA A 58 14.70 -5.03 25.77
C ALA A 58 15.22 -5.98 26.86
N LYS A 59 14.86 -7.26 26.74
CA LYS A 59 15.29 -8.34 27.65
C LYS A 59 16.52 -9.07 27.13
N ARG A 60 16.79 -8.97 25.83
CA ARG A 60 17.97 -9.51 25.18
C ARG A 60 18.36 -8.66 23.97
N GLU A 61 19.58 -8.85 23.49
CA GLU A 61 19.97 -8.32 22.19
C GLU A 61 19.50 -9.24 21.06
N VAL A 62 19.08 -8.62 19.95
CA VAL A 62 18.72 -9.31 18.71
C VAL A 62 19.92 -9.21 17.77
N GLY A 63 20.48 -10.36 17.40
CA GLY A 63 21.64 -10.45 16.53
C GLY A 63 21.40 -9.90 15.12
N GLY A 64 22.48 -9.59 14.40
CA GLY A 64 22.40 -9.08 13.03
C GLY A 64 21.67 -10.04 12.07
N GLY A 65 21.94 -11.34 12.16
CA GLY A 65 21.27 -12.37 11.35
C GLY A 65 19.76 -12.45 11.59
N GLU A 66 19.33 -12.36 12.86
CA GLU A 66 17.90 -12.31 13.21
C GLU A 66 17.21 -11.06 12.65
N LYS A 67 17.88 -9.90 12.72
CA LYS A 67 17.38 -8.66 12.11
C LYS A 67 17.22 -8.81 10.60
N VAL A 68 18.19 -9.41 9.91
CA VAL A 68 18.07 -9.66 8.46
C VAL A 68 16.89 -10.60 8.16
N ALA A 69 16.77 -11.71 8.89
CA ALA A 69 15.64 -12.64 8.72
C ALA A 69 14.28 -11.97 8.94
N MET A 70 14.16 -11.09 9.94
CA MET A 70 12.94 -10.32 10.17
C MET A 70 12.66 -9.30 9.07
N ALA A 71 13.68 -8.60 8.56
CA ALA A 71 13.53 -7.67 7.44
C ALA A 71 13.05 -8.39 6.18
N VAL A 72 13.63 -9.56 5.87
CA VAL A 72 13.15 -10.44 4.80
C VAL A 72 11.71 -10.86 5.04
N GLY A 73 11.37 -11.27 6.28
CA GLY A 73 10.01 -11.65 6.66
C GLY A 73 8.99 -10.52 6.52
N VAL A 74 9.37 -9.26 6.73
CA VAL A 74 8.52 -8.08 6.48
C VAL A 74 8.33 -7.88 4.98
N LEU A 75 9.40 -7.94 4.21
CA LEU A 75 9.33 -7.77 2.76
C LEU A 75 8.44 -8.83 2.12
N THR A 76 8.62 -10.10 2.47
CA THR A 76 7.85 -11.20 1.88
C THR A 76 6.40 -11.21 2.38
N ASN A 77 6.17 -11.13 3.69
CA ASN A 77 4.80 -11.27 4.22
C ASN A 77 4.01 -9.97 4.13
N GLU A 78 4.57 -8.85 4.59
CA GLU A 78 3.81 -7.60 4.70
C GLU A 78 3.74 -6.86 3.38
N VAL A 79 4.86 -6.75 2.66
CA VAL A 79 4.92 -5.95 1.42
C VAL A 79 4.43 -6.76 0.22
N MET A 80 5.09 -7.88 -0.10
CA MET A 80 4.77 -8.65 -1.31
C MET A 80 3.38 -9.28 -1.26
N THR A 81 3.00 -9.85 -0.12
CA THR A 81 1.71 -10.54 -0.03
C THR A 81 0.60 -9.71 0.61
N ALA A 82 0.87 -8.46 1.01
CA ALA A 82 -0.10 -7.64 1.74
C ALA A 82 -0.70 -8.38 2.95
N GLY A 83 0.14 -9.13 3.67
CA GLY A 83 -0.25 -10.07 4.73
C GLY A 83 -0.97 -9.43 5.91
N GLU A 84 -0.82 -8.12 6.07
CA GLU A 84 -1.55 -7.31 7.05
C GLU A 84 -3.08 -7.32 6.87
N PHE A 85 -3.56 -7.63 5.67
CA PHE A 85 -5.00 -7.66 5.39
C PHE A 85 -5.57 -9.04 5.74
N SER A 86 -6.21 -9.13 6.90
CA SER A 86 -6.98 -10.30 7.31
C SER A 86 -8.21 -10.54 6.43
N ASN A 87 -8.79 -9.48 5.85
CA ASN A 87 -9.91 -9.57 4.92
C ASN A 87 -9.40 -9.94 3.51
N PRO A 88 -9.79 -11.11 2.95
CA PRO A 88 -9.27 -11.57 1.67
C PRO A 88 -9.68 -10.67 0.49
N GLN A 89 -10.87 -10.06 0.52
CA GLN A 89 -11.31 -9.16 -0.55
C GLN A 89 -10.44 -7.90 -0.59
N ARG A 90 -10.19 -7.30 0.59
CA ARG A 90 -9.31 -6.14 0.71
C ARG A 90 -7.87 -6.49 0.29
N ARG A 91 -7.40 -7.68 0.67
CA ARG A 91 -6.08 -8.17 0.30
C ARG A 91 -5.93 -8.29 -1.22
N ILE A 92 -6.85 -8.99 -1.89
CA ILE A 92 -6.77 -9.20 -3.34
C ILE A 92 -6.89 -7.87 -4.10
N SER A 93 -7.85 -7.02 -3.73
CA SER A 93 -7.99 -5.68 -4.31
C SER A 93 -6.70 -4.87 -4.16
N HIS A 94 -6.07 -4.90 -2.98
CA HIS A 94 -4.81 -4.21 -2.75
C HIS A 94 -3.65 -4.78 -3.59
N LEU A 95 -3.53 -6.11 -3.70
CA LEU A 95 -2.50 -6.75 -4.52
C LEU A 95 -2.66 -6.40 -6.01
N LEU A 96 -3.89 -6.37 -6.51
CA LEU A 96 -4.18 -5.91 -7.88
C LEU A 96 -3.73 -4.46 -8.08
N MET A 97 -4.03 -3.58 -7.13
CA MET A 97 -3.58 -2.19 -7.21
C MET A 97 -2.06 -2.05 -7.11
N MET A 98 -1.42 -2.72 -6.16
CA MET A 98 0.02 -2.62 -5.92
C MET A 98 0.83 -3.16 -7.10
N TYR A 99 0.56 -4.40 -7.52
CA TYR A 99 1.27 -5.00 -8.64
C TYR A 99 0.88 -4.38 -9.98
N GLY A 100 -0.39 -3.98 -10.13
CA GLY A 100 -0.84 -3.21 -11.29
C GLY A 100 -0.10 -1.90 -11.42
N PHE A 101 0.07 -1.16 -10.31
CA PHE A 101 0.82 0.09 -10.27
C PHE A 101 2.29 -0.10 -10.67
N LEU A 102 2.97 -1.05 -10.03
CA LEU A 102 4.37 -1.33 -10.31
C LEU A 102 4.56 -1.72 -11.78
N MET A 103 3.75 -2.65 -12.28
CA MET A 103 3.81 -3.09 -13.67
C MET A 103 3.56 -1.92 -14.63
N PHE A 104 2.53 -1.11 -14.38
CA PHE A 104 2.18 0.05 -15.19
C PHE A 104 3.29 1.11 -15.24
N VAL A 105 3.82 1.51 -14.08
CA VAL A 105 4.85 2.57 -13.99
C VAL A 105 6.20 2.08 -14.53
N VAL A 106 6.62 0.86 -14.20
CA VAL A 106 7.90 0.30 -14.69
C VAL A 106 7.88 0.15 -16.21
N THR A 107 6.81 -0.42 -16.77
CA THR A 107 6.70 -0.54 -18.23
C THR A 107 6.57 0.81 -18.93
N THR A 108 5.89 1.80 -18.31
CA THR A 108 5.88 3.19 -18.79
C THR A 108 7.31 3.74 -18.87
N ALA A 109 8.10 3.60 -17.80
CA ALA A 109 9.48 4.07 -17.77
C ALA A 109 10.32 3.38 -18.85
N ILE A 110 10.27 2.05 -18.95
CA ILE A 110 11.03 1.31 -19.98
C ILE A 110 10.65 1.78 -21.39
N MET A 111 9.36 1.89 -21.70
CA MET A 111 8.91 2.30 -23.04
C MET A 111 9.24 3.75 -23.40
N ILE A 112 9.42 4.63 -22.42
CA ILE A 112 9.81 6.04 -22.63
C ILE A 112 11.33 6.21 -22.71
N PHE A 113 12.09 5.50 -21.86
CA PHE A 113 13.56 5.57 -21.84
C PHE A 113 14.23 4.67 -22.88
N SER A 114 13.50 3.69 -23.41
CA SER A 114 13.97 2.78 -24.46
C SER A 114 12.90 2.65 -25.56
N PRO A 115 12.62 3.74 -26.31
CA PRO A 115 11.56 3.76 -27.32
C PRO A 115 11.80 2.79 -28.48
N ASP A 116 13.05 2.45 -28.77
CA ASP A 116 13.45 1.50 -29.82
C ASP A 116 13.27 0.02 -29.42
N THR A 117 12.72 -0.25 -28.23
CA THR A 117 12.43 -1.62 -27.82
C THR A 117 11.40 -2.27 -28.75
N THR A 118 11.76 -3.40 -29.35
CA THR A 118 10.87 -4.17 -30.25
C THR A 118 9.96 -5.15 -29.49
N SER A 119 9.98 -5.10 -28.15
CA SER A 119 9.23 -6.01 -27.30
C SER A 119 7.73 -5.75 -27.39
N THR A 120 6.98 -6.74 -27.87
CA THR A 120 5.52 -6.76 -27.81
C THR A 120 5.00 -7.04 -26.40
N LEU A 121 5.84 -7.58 -25.52
CA LEU A 121 5.49 -7.89 -24.12
C LEU A 121 5.35 -6.63 -23.26
N LEU A 122 6.16 -5.59 -23.49
CA LEU A 122 6.12 -4.38 -22.68
C LEU A 122 4.77 -3.63 -22.79
N PRO A 123 4.22 -3.39 -24.00
CA PRO A 123 2.86 -2.86 -24.12
C PRO A 123 1.81 -3.76 -23.47
N GLN A 124 1.92 -5.08 -23.58
CA GLN A 124 0.97 -6.00 -22.95
C GLN A 124 0.98 -5.88 -21.43
N LEU A 125 2.17 -5.90 -20.82
CA LEU A 125 2.33 -5.71 -19.38
C LEU A 125 1.84 -4.34 -18.93
N TRP A 126 2.07 -3.29 -19.71
CA TRP A 126 1.54 -1.96 -19.42
C TRP A 126 0.01 -1.96 -19.35
N HIS A 127 -0.66 -2.56 -20.33
CA HIS A 127 -2.12 -2.66 -20.34
C HIS A 127 -2.65 -3.57 -19.22
N ILE A 128 -1.99 -4.70 -18.96
CA ILE A 128 -2.35 -5.59 -17.84
C ILE A 128 -2.23 -4.84 -16.52
N GLY A 129 -1.14 -4.10 -16.31
CA GLY A 129 -0.93 -3.29 -15.12
C GLY A 129 -2.03 -2.23 -14.93
N ALA A 130 -2.38 -1.51 -16.01
CA ALA A 130 -3.47 -0.53 -15.99
C ALA A 130 -4.84 -1.17 -15.71
N LEU A 131 -5.12 -2.34 -16.27
CA LEU A 131 -6.35 -3.09 -16.02
C LEU A 131 -6.42 -3.61 -14.58
N MET A 132 -5.32 -4.15 -14.05
CA MET A 132 -5.22 -4.57 -12.65
C MET A 132 -5.48 -3.41 -11.70
N LEU A 133 -4.90 -2.23 -11.99
CA LEU A 133 -5.18 -0.98 -11.27
C LEU A 133 -6.66 -0.62 -11.30
N ALA A 134 -7.27 -0.60 -12.48
CA ALA A 134 -8.67 -0.26 -12.65
C ALA A 134 -9.58 -1.25 -11.90
N VAL A 135 -9.41 -2.56 -12.13
CA VAL A 135 -10.23 -3.60 -11.48
C VAL A 135 -10.06 -3.55 -9.96
N GLY A 136 -8.82 -3.55 -9.47
CA GLY A 136 -8.54 -3.51 -8.04
C GLY A 136 -9.06 -2.24 -7.37
N GLY A 137 -8.85 -1.09 -8.02
CA GLY A 137 -9.25 0.23 -7.52
C GLY A 137 -10.75 0.47 -7.54
N TYR A 138 -11.45 0.11 -8.62
CA TYR A 138 -12.90 0.26 -8.70
C TYR A 138 -13.61 -0.71 -7.76
N TRP A 139 -13.08 -1.93 -7.62
CA TRP A 139 -13.55 -2.86 -6.61
C TRP A 139 -13.37 -2.29 -5.19
N PHE A 140 -12.20 -1.69 -4.90
CA PHE A 140 -11.98 -1.01 -3.63
C PHE A 140 -12.98 0.13 -3.42
N TRP A 141 -13.11 1.02 -4.41
CA TRP A 141 -13.91 2.24 -4.34
C TRP A 141 -15.40 1.96 -4.11
N ILE A 142 -15.95 0.99 -4.85
CA ILE A 142 -17.40 0.73 -4.87
C ILE A 142 -17.80 -0.24 -3.75
N VAL A 143 -16.96 -1.22 -3.41
CA VAL A 143 -17.35 -2.35 -2.54
C VAL A 143 -16.59 -2.39 -1.21
N ILE A 144 -15.33 -1.93 -1.15
CA ILE A 144 -14.44 -2.15 -0.01
C ILE A 144 -14.09 -0.83 0.72
N ARG A 145 -14.68 0.31 0.36
CA ARG A 145 -14.41 1.61 1.00
C ARG A 145 -15.03 1.67 2.41
N VAL A 146 -14.41 0.94 3.34
CA VAL A 146 -14.92 0.68 4.69
C VAL A 146 -15.16 1.97 5.46
N ASP A 147 -14.27 2.97 5.34
CA ASP A 147 -14.40 4.24 6.06
C ASP A 147 -15.75 4.92 5.74
N VAL A 148 -16.24 4.84 4.51
CA VAL A 148 -17.56 5.41 4.13
C VAL A 148 -18.71 4.50 4.52
N SER A 149 -18.58 3.18 4.34
CA SER A 149 -19.64 2.25 4.70
C SER A 149 -19.86 2.15 6.21
N ALA A 150 -18.77 2.22 7.00
CA ALA A 150 -18.79 2.08 8.46
C ALA A 150 -19.21 3.37 9.16
N GLU A 151 -18.93 4.54 8.57
CA GLU A 151 -19.38 5.82 9.10
C GLU A 151 -20.78 6.23 8.57
N GLY A 152 -21.45 5.36 7.80
CA GLY A 152 -22.79 5.63 7.25
C GLY A 152 -22.83 6.81 6.28
N LEU A 153 -21.69 7.15 5.68
CA LEU A 153 -21.56 8.31 4.81
C LEU A 153 -22.10 8.02 3.40
N PRO A 154 -22.60 9.03 2.67
CA PRO A 154 -22.99 8.85 1.29
C PRO A 154 -21.82 8.31 0.46
N TRP A 155 -22.07 7.30 -0.37
CA TRP A 155 -21.05 6.65 -1.21
C TRP A 155 -20.27 7.62 -2.12
N LEU A 156 -20.87 8.75 -2.52
CA LEU A 156 -20.24 9.82 -3.32
C LEU A 156 -19.48 10.86 -2.49
N ARG A 157 -19.45 10.76 -1.16
CA ARG A 157 -18.70 11.68 -0.32
C ARG A 157 -17.21 11.52 -0.59
N PHE A 158 -16.58 12.62 -0.99
CA PHE A 158 -15.15 12.68 -1.27
C PHE A 158 -14.42 13.24 -0.05
N GLU A 159 -13.42 12.52 0.43
CA GLU A 159 -12.56 12.94 1.54
C GLU A 159 -11.14 13.20 1.04
N ARG A 160 -10.38 14.03 1.77
CA ARG A 160 -8.95 14.27 1.45
C ARG A 160 -8.16 12.95 1.41
N ALA A 161 -8.55 11.99 2.23
CA ALA A 161 -7.99 10.64 2.25
C ALA A 161 -8.10 9.90 0.90
N ASP A 162 -9.07 10.26 0.06
CA ASP A 162 -9.33 9.61 -1.22
C ASP A 162 -8.53 10.18 -2.39
N LEU A 163 -7.81 11.29 -2.18
CA LEU A 163 -7.05 11.95 -3.24
C LEU A 163 -6.08 10.98 -3.94
N PHE A 164 -5.48 10.07 -3.19
CA PHE A 164 -4.63 9.01 -3.74
C PHE A 164 -5.41 8.04 -4.64
N ILE A 165 -6.49 7.43 -4.14
CA ILE A 165 -7.20 6.40 -4.90
C ILE A 165 -7.91 6.98 -6.13
N VAL A 166 -8.47 8.20 -6.02
CA VAL A 166 -9.16 8.84 -7.15
C VAL A 166 -8.19 9.26 -8.23
N SER A 167 -7.04 9.84 -7.87
CA SER A 167 -6.00 10.16 -8.87
C SER A 167 -5.40 8.91 -9.50
N LEU A 168 -5.24 7.82 -8.74
CA LEU A 168 -4.81 6.51 -9.24
C LEU A 168 -5.81 5.93 -10.25
N LEU A 169 -7.10 5.94 -9.91
CA LEU A 169 -8.18 5.47 -10.79
C LEU A 169 -8.33 6.32 -12.05
N ALA A 170 -8.26 7.64 -11.92
CA ALA A 170 -8.29 8.55 -13.07
C ALA A 170 -7.10 8.26 -13.99
N THR A 171 -5.90 8.07 -13.43
CA THR A 171 -4.69 7.77 -14.20
C THR A 171 -4.81 6.47 -14.99
N SER A 172 -5.22 5.37 -14.36
CA SER A 172 -5.38 4.09 -15.08
C SER A 172 -6.48 4.17 -16.14
N THR A 173 -7.60 4.82 -15.82
CA THR A 173 -8.75 4.94 -16.72
C THR A 173 -8.42 5.76 -17.95
N PHE A 174 -7.85 6.96 -17.77
CA PHE A 174 -7.51 7.82 -18.90
C PHE A 174 -6.33 7.27 -19.70
N ALA A 175 -5.39 6.56 -19.07
CA ALA A 175 -4.34 5.83 -19.81
C ALA A 175 -4.93 4.76 -20.75
N LEU A 176 -5.87 3.96 -20.25
CA LEU A 176 -6.54 2.92 -21.04
C LEU A 176 -7.37 3.52 -22.17
N ILE A 177 -8.17 4.56 -21.88
CA ILE A 177 -8.97 5.27 -22.90
C ILE A 177 -8.04 5.88 -23.95
N TRP A 178 -6.98 6.57 -23.53
CA TRP A 178 -6.02 7.20 -24.43
C TRP A 178 -5.38 6.19 -25.38
N SER A 179 -4.88 5.07 -24.84
CA SER A 179 -4.32 3.99 -25.65
C SER A 179 -5.36 3.38 -26.60
N TYR A 180 -6.60 3.19 -26.14
CA TYR A 180 -7.70 2.68 -26.97
C TYR A 180 -8.04 3.60 -28.14
N THR A 181 -8.00 4.92 -27.92
CA THR A 181 -8.24 5.92 -28.97
C THR A 181 -7.10 6.11 -29.97
N GLY A 182 -6.02 5.30 -29.87
CA GLY A 182 -4.94 5.27 -30.85
C GLY A 182 -3.63 5.95 -30.43
N GLY A 183 -3.56 6.53 -29.22
CA GLY A 183 -2.41 7.32 -28.78
C GLY A 183 -2.34 8.68 -29.50
N GLY A 184 -1.58 9.63 -28.96
CA GLY A 184 -1.45 10.99 -29.51
C GLY A 184 -2.00 12.10 -28.61
N LEU A 185 -1.93 13.34 -29.08
CA LEU A 185 -2.41 14.51 -28.35
C LEU A 185 -3.94 14.62 -28.43
N GLY A 186 -4.60 14.59 -27.29
CA GLY A 186 -6.04 14.73 -27.20
C GLY A 186 -6.52 14.83 -25.77
N ILE A 187 -7.84 14.96 -25.58
CA ILE A 187 -8.45 15.06 -24.24
C ILE A 187 -8.08 13.86 -23.35
N PRO A 188 -8.12 12.59 -23.80
CA PRO A 188 -7.70 11.47 -22.98
C PRO A 188 -6.23 11.56 -22.52
N PHE A 189 -5.33 12.03 -23.39
CA PHE A 189 -3.92 12.24 -23.04
C PHE A 189 -3.76 13.35 -22.00
N ALA A 190 -4.43 14.49 -22.19
CA ALA A 190 -4.38 15.60 -21.25
C ALA A 190 -4.90 15.20 -19.87
N LEU A 191 -6.00 14.45 -19.82
CA LEU A 191 -6.56 13.93 -18.57
C LEU A 191 -5.63 12.90 -17.92
N PHE A 192 -5.00 12.02 -18.70
CA PHE A 192 -4.01 11.07 -18.20
C PHE A 192 -2.80 11.76 -17.58
N ILE A 193 -2.22 12.76 -18.25
CA ILE A 193 -1.09 13.53 -17.73
C ILE A 193 -1.50 14.35 -16.51
N LEU A 194 -2.68 14.98 -16.51
CA LEU A 194 -3.19 15.73 -15.37
C LEU A 194 -3.38 14.81 -14.15
N SER A 195 -4.07 13.68 -14.30
CA SER A 195 -4.31 12.76 -13.20
C SER A 195 -3.02 12.13 -12.68
N SER A 196 -2.08 11.78 -13.57
CA SER A 196 -0.76 11.28 -13.20
C SER A 196 0.01 12.32 -12.39
N THR A 197 -0.01 13.57 -12.85
CA THR A 197 0.64 14.68 -12.13
C THR A 197 0.03 14.87 -10.75
N VAL A 198 -1.29 14.85 -10.63
CA VAL A 198 -1.97 14.94 -9.33
C VAL A 198 -1.63 13.76 -8.44
N LEU A 199 -1.52 12.54 -8.97
CA LEU A 199 -1.15 11.34 -8.22
C LEU A 199 0.25 11.47 -7.60
N PHE A 200 1.24 11.86 -8.40
CA PHE A 200 2.64 11.93 -7.96
C PHE A 200 2.98 13.22 -7.20
N ALA A 201 2.43 14.36 -7.59
CA ALA A 201 2.58 15.62 -6.85
C ALA A 201 1.77 15.63 -5.55
N GLY A 202 0.65 14.90 -5.52
CA GLY A 202 -0.27 14.82 -4.39
C GLY A 202 0.22 13.97 -3.21
N VAL A 203 1.44 13.41 -3.26
CA VAL A 203 1.98 12.51 -2.22
C VAL A 203 1.90 13.13 -0.83
N TYR A 204 2.29 14.40 -0.70
CA TYR A 204 2.29 15.12 0.58
C TYR A 204 0.87 15.28 1.17
N TRP A 205 -0.15 15.45 0.34
CA TRP A 205 -1.53 15.69 0.79
C TRP A 205 -2.38 14.43 0.91
N SER A 206 -1.84 13.28 0.51
CA SER A 206 -2.60 12.04 0.36
C SER A 206 -2.10 10.94 1.30
N LYS A 207 -2.79 9.80 1.25
CA LYS A 207 -2.32 8.59 1.92
C LYS A 207 -1.07 8.00 1.25
N PHE A 208 -0.59 8.44 0.09
CA PHE A 208 0.52 7.75 -0.58
C PHE A 208 1.80 7.62 0.29
N ALA A 209 2.17 8.68 1.03
CA ALA A 209 3.40 8.68 1.85
C ALA A 209 3.47 7.54 2.90
N HIS A 210 2.32 7.06 3.42
CA HIS A 210 2.35 5.99 4.45
C HIS A 210 2.88 4.65 3.91
N MET A 211 2.88 4.44 2.59
CA MET A 211 3.40 3.21 1.97
C MET A 211 4.90 3.02 2.25
N PHE A 212 5.66 4.10 2.39
CA PHE A 212 7.11 4.05 2.62
C PHE A 212 7.48 3.75 4.08
N PHE A 213 6.68 4.21 5.04
CA PHE A 213 7.00 4.05 6.48
C PHE A 213 6.49 2.75 7.08
N LYS A 214 5.45 2.15 6.48
CA LYS A 214 4.81 0.96 7.03
C LYS A 214 5.75 -0.25 7.14
N PRO A 215 6.58 -0.58 6.13
CA PRO A 215 7.54 -1.67 6.25
C PRO A 215 8.57 -1.42 7.37
N ALA A 216 9.02 -0.16 7.53
CA ALA A 216 9.96 0.21 8.59
C ALA A 216 9.33 0.04 9.98
N ALA A 217 8.07 0.46 10.16
CA ALA A 217 7.33 0.27 11.40
C ALA A 217 7.08 -1.22 11.71
N ALA A 218 6.72 -2.02 10.70
CA ALA A 218 6.54 -3.46 10.84
C ALA A 218 7.85 -4.17 11.23
N PHE A 219 8.98 -3.76 10.64
CA PHE A 219 10.30 -4.25 11.00
C PHE A 219 10.66 -3.92 12.44
N GLN A 220 10.50 -2.65 12.84
CA GLN A 220 10.74 -2.22 14.22
C GLN A 220 9.90 -3.02 15.21
N LYS A 221 8.61 -3.22 14.92
CA LYS A 221 7.71 -4.02 15.78
C LYS A 221 8.20 -5.46 15.93
N ARG A 222 8.65 -6.11 14.85
CA ARG A 222 9.20 -7.47 14.93
C ARG A 222 10.47 -7.53 15.80
N VAL A 223 11.35 -6.53 15.69
CA VAL A 223 12.54 -6.42 16.56
C VAL A 223 12.16 -6.27 18.03
N ILE A 224 11.20 -5.40 18.36
CA ILE A 224 10.72 -5.18 19.73
C ILE A 224 10.05 -6.44 20.31
N MET A 225 9.39 -7.24 19.47
CA MET A 225 8.84 -8.52 19.93
C MET A 225 9.96 -9.55 20.15
N ALA A 226 10.95 -9.59 19.27
CA ALA A 226 12.07 -10.52 19.36
C ALA A 226 13.01 -10.23 20.53
N ASP A 227 13.21 -8.96 20.89
CA ASP A 227 14.07 -8.54 22.02
C ASP A 227 13.42 -8.76 23.40
N GLY A 228 12.14 -9.14 23.43
CA GLY A 228 11.38 -9.42 24.65
C GLY A 228 10.83 -8.20 25.37
N GLY A 229 11.09 -6.98 24.88
CA GLY A 229 10.55 -5.74 25.45
C GLY A 229 9.05 -5.58 25.17
N ARG A 230 8.60 -5.94 23.96
CA ARG A 230 7.17 -6.10 23.59
C ARG A 230 6.30 -4.89 23.87
N GLU A 231 6.88 -3.69 23.84
CA GLU A 231 6.19 -2.44 24.22
C GLU A 231 5.57 -2.48 25.63
N ASN A 232 6.10 -3.32 26.52
CA ASN A 232 5.54 -3.63 27.84
C ASN A 232 4.16 -4.33 27.80
N LEU A 233 3.79 -4.93 26.65
CA LEU A 233 2.61 -5.77 26.54
C LEU A 233 2.88 -7.14 27.19
N PRO A 234 1.90 -7.71 27.91
CA PRO A 234 2.03 -9.00 28.56
C PRO A 234 2.15 -10.14 27.54
N PRO A 235 2.86 -11.25 27.86
CA PRO A 235 2.82 -12.52 27.11
C PRO A 235 1.45 -12.94 26.68
N ASP A 236 1.38 -13.47 25.47
CA ASP A 236 0.34 -14.43 25.15
C ASP A 236 0.50 -15.54 26.18
N TYR A 237 -0.52 -15.68 27.01
CA TYR A 237 -0.57 -16.69 28.05
C TYR A 237 -1.19 -17.96 27.48
N ASP A 238 -0.64 -19.11 27.82
CA ASP A 238 -1.41 -20.34 27.72
C ASP A 238 -2.51 -20.28 28.78
N LEU A 239 -3.75 -20.06 28.33
CA LEU A 239 -4.90 -19.92 29.23
C LEU A 239 -5.26 -21.25 29.94
N THR A 240 -4.66 -22.36 29.52
CA THR A 240 -4.77 -23.68 30.19
C THR A 240 -3.69 -23.91 31.25
N ASP A 241 -2.66 -23.05 31.32
CA ASP A 241 -1.58 -23.15 32.30
C ASP A 241 -2.11 -22.87 33.73
N PRO A 242 -1.96 -23.82 34.68
CA PRO A 242 -2.35 -23.63 36.07
C PRO A 242 -1.72 -22.40 36.73
N GLU A 243 -0.50 -22.03 36.36
CA GLU A 243 0.19 -20.85 36.90
C GLU A 243 -0.45 -19.54 36.41
N VAL A 244 -0.89 -19.52 35.15
CA VAL A 244 -1.65 -18.40 34.58
C VAL A 244 -3.01 -18.28 35.26
N GLN A 245 -3.72 -19.40 35.44
CA GLN A 245 -5.02 -19.43 36.12
C GLN A 245 -4.90 -19.00 37.60
N ARG A 246 -3.80 -19.35 38.28
CA ARG A 246 -3.52 -18.88 39.64
C ARG A 246 -3.28 -17.37 39.69
N LYS A 247 -2.57 -16.84 38.69
CA LYS A 247 -2.28 -15.39 38.58
C LYS A 247 -3.52 -14.57 38.20
N PHE A 248 -4.43 -15.16 37.42
CA PHE A 248 -5.67 -14.54 36.94
C PHE A 248 -6.86 -15.48 37.24
N PRO A 249 -7.29 -15.57 38.52
CA PRO A 249 -8.30 -16.53 38.98
C PRO A 249 -9.70 -16.30 38.41
N ASP A 250 -9.90 -15.17 37.76
CA ASP A 250 -11.14 -14.72 37.11
C ASP A 250 -11.26 -15.17 35.64
N ILE A 251 -10.20 -15.70 35.02
CA ILE A 251 -10.26 -16.27 33.65
C ILE A 251 -11.42 -17.26 33.47
N PRO A 252 -11.67 -18.23 34.38
CA PRO A 252 -12.78 -19.16 34.24
C PRO A 252 -14.16 -18.51 34.26
N THR A 253 -14.29 -17.34 34.91
CA THR A 253 -15.55 -16.57 34.97
C THR A 253 -15.88 -15.92 33.63
N TYR A 254 -14.87 -15.41 32.91
CA TYR A 254 -15.08 -14.72 31.62
C TYR A 254 -14.99 -15.64 30.40
N MET A 255 -14.17 -16.69 30.46
CA MET A 255 -13.85 -17.54 29.30
C MET A 255 -14.27 -19.01 29.49
N GLY A 256 -14.90 -19.34 30.62
CA GLY A 256 -15.25 -20.69 30.99
C GLY A 256 -14.06 -21.53 31.44
N LYS A 257 -14.31 -22.76 31.93
CA LYS A 257 -13.26 -23.69 32.38
C LYS A 257 -12.32 -24.15 31.26
N ASN A 258 -12.68 -23.96 29.99
CA ASN A 258 -11.88 -24.37 28.84
C ASN A 258 -11.86 -23.25 27.77
N PRO A 259 -10.96 -22.26 27.92
CA PRO A 259 -10.89 -21.04 27.09
C PRO A 259 -10.75 -21.21 25.57
N PRO A 260 -10.19 -22.31 24.99
CA PRO A 260 -10.02 -22.42 23.54
C PRO A 260 -11.32 -22.36 22.72
N ASN A 261 -12.48 -22.48 23.37
CA ASN A 261 -13.78 -22.62 22.71
C ASN A 261 -14.62 -21.33 22.73
N MET A 262 -13.98 -20.14 22.66
CA MET A 262 -14.71 -18.84 22.61
C MET A 262 -15.54 -18.63 21.33
N GLY A 263 -15.55 -19.59 20.40
CA GLY A 263 -16.19 -19.44 19.09
C GLY A 263 -15.53 -18.31 18.28
N LEU A 264 -16.21 -17.83 17.25
CA LEU A 264 -15.68 -16.75 16.40
C LEU A 264 -15.87 -15.34 17.01
N CYS A 265 -16.55 -15.20 18.16
CA CYS A 265 -16.89 -13.93 18.81
C CYS A 265 -17.38 -12.86 17.82
N ILE A 266 -16.79 -11.66 17.83
CA ILE A 266 -17.10 -10.55 16.90
C ILE A 266 -16.81 -10.90 15.42
N LYS A 267 -16.09 -11.99 15.15
CA LYS A 267 -15.87 -12.52 13.79
C LYS A 267 -16.93 -13.56 13.38
N ALA A 268 -17.83 -13.95 14.29
CA ALA A 268 -18.93 -14.87 13.99
C ALA A 268 -19.93 -14.27 13.00
N GLU A 269 -19.99 -12.94 12.96
CA GLU A 269 -20.82 -12.20 12.03
C GLU A 269 -19.97 -11.25 11.19
N ARG A 270 -20.29 -11.14 9.90
CA ARG A 270 -19.69 -10.12 9.06
C ARG A 270 -20.15 -8.77 9.61
N ALA A 271 -19.23 -7.84 9.86
CA ALA A 271 -19.55 -6.47 10.30
C ALA A 271 -20.44 -5.77 9.25
N LYS A 272 -21.76 -6.00 9.37
CA LYS A 272 -22.83 -5.46 8.53
C LYS A 272 -23.80 -4.63 9.36
N HIS A 273 -23.63 -4.59 10.68
CA HIS A 273 -24.46 -3.82 11.60
C HIS A 273 -24.04 -2.36 11.56
N TYR A 274 -24.63 -1.63 10.62
CA TYR A 274 -24.76 -0.18 10.64
C TYR A 274 -26.19 0.14 10.23
#